data_AF-A0A9X3TM47-F1
#
_entry.id   AF-A0A9X3TM47-F1
#
_cell.length_a   1.000
_cell.length_b   1.000
_cell.length_c   1.000
_cell.angle_alpha   90.00
_cell.angle_beta   90.00
_cell.angle_gamma   90.00
#
_symmetry.space_group_name_H-M   'P 1'
#
loop_
_entity.id
_entity.type
_entity.pdbx_description
1 polymer ?
#
loop_
_entity_poly.entity_id
_entity_poly.type
_entity_poly.pdbx_seq_one_letter_code
_entity_poly.pdbx_strand_id
1 'polypeptide(L)' 'MNLIVFLWWMSGILSLGVLFFAIIAQSVLWTLISGALFLPIAYYFGGAENAFRFIGLIPLIHIVLACVFFWMKKRN' A
#
# COMPACT_ATOMS: atom_id res chain seq x y z
N MET A 1 -19.25 7.46 -13.13
CA MET A 1 -17.85 7.16 -12.74
C MET A 1 -17.37 5.97 -13.56
N ASN A 2 -16.15 5.98 -14.09
CA ASN A 2 -15.61 4.87 -14.88
C ASN A 2 -15.38 3.64 -13.97
N LEU A 3 -15.75 2.44 -14.42
CA LEU A 3 -15.60 1.19 -13.65
C LEU A 3 -14.15 0.93 -13.22
N ILE A 4 -13.18 1.22 -14.10
CA ILE A 4 -11.74 1.06 -13.81
C ILE A 4 -11.33 1.97 -12.66
N VAL A 5 -11.76 3.23 -12.71
CA VAL A 5 -11.48 4.21 -11.65
C VAL A 5 -12.12 3.79 -10.33
N PHE A 6 -13.34 3.27 -10.37
CA PHE A 6 -14.00 2.71 -9.19
C PHE A 6 -13.20 1.54 -8.58
N LEU A 7 -12.72 0.60 -9.40
CA LEU A 7 -11.88 -0.52 -8.95
C LEU A 7 -10.56 -0.04 -8.32
N TRP A 8 -9.95 1.00 -8.87
CA TRP A 8 -8.74 1.60 -8.30
C TRP A 8 -8.98 2.19 -6.91
N TRP A 9 -10.07 2.94 -6.73
CA TRP A 9 -10.46 3.43 -5.41
C TRP A 9 -10.74 2.29 -4.43
N MET A 10 -11.47 1.27 -4.86
CA MET A 10 -11.74 0.10 -4.01
C MET A 10 -10.46 -0.64 -3.61
N SER A 11 -9.50 -0.80 -4.52
CA SER A 11 -8.20 -1.40 -4.22
C SER A 11 -7.41 -0.59 -3.19
N GLY A 12 -7.45 0.74 -3.28
CA GLY A 12 -6.84 1.65 -2.30
C GLY A 12 -7.49 1.53 -0.91
N ILE A 13 -8.83 1.54 -0.85
CA ILE A 13 -9.57 1.38 0.42
C ILE A 13 -9.25 0.03 1.06
N LEU A 14 -9.26 -1.05 0.28
CA LEU A 14 -8.95 -2.38 0.78
C LEU A 14 -7.49 -2.47 1.25
N SER A 15 -6.55 -1.88 0.51
CA SER A 15 -5.14 -1.77 0.91
C SER A 15 -5.00 -1.10 2.28
N LEU A 16 -5.68 0.02 2.53
CA LEU A 16 -5.64 0.71 3.84
C LEU A 16 -6.18 -0.18 4.97
N GLY A 17 -7.27 -0.91 4.74
CA GLY A 17 -7.81 -1.87 5.71
C GLY A 17 -6.82 -3.00 6.02
N VAL A 18 -6.19 -3.57 5.00
CA VAL A 18 -5.17 -4.61 5.17
C VAL A 18 -3.91 -4.05 5.84
N LEU A 19 -3.51 -2.80 5.54
CA LEU A 19 -2.36 -2.14 6.16
C LEU A 19 -2.57 -1.97 7.66
N PHE A 20 -3.76 -1.50 8.05
CA PHE A 20 -4.12 -1.36 9.46
C PHE A 20 -4.01 -2.68 10.21
N PHE A 21 -4.56 -3.75 9.64
CA PHE A 21 -4.42 -5.09 10.21
C PHE A 21 -2.95 -5.55 10.26
N ALA A 22 -2.18 -5.29 9.21
CA ALA A 22 -0.76 -5.64 9.14
C ALA A 22 0.07 -4.94 10.23
N ILE A 23 -0.24 -3.67 10.54
CA ILE A 23 0.42 -2.91 11.59
C ILE A 23 0.14 -3.51 12.97
N ILE A 24 -1.13 -3.81 13.27
CA ILE A 24 -1.53 -4.44 14.53
C ILE A 24 -0.86 -5.82 14.70
N ALA A 25 -0.86 -6.63 13.64
CA ALA A 25 -0.27 -7.95 13.63
C ALA A 25 1.26 -7.95 13.46
N GLN A 26 1.88 -6.77 13.25
CA GLN A 26 3.29 -6.60 12.88
C GLN A 26 3.75 -7.59 11.78
N SER A 27 2.90 -7.81 10.77
CA SER A 27 3.06 -8.89 9.81
C SER A 27 3.59 -8.42 8.47
N VAL A 28 4.81 -8.89 8.13
CA VAL A 28 5.46 -8.67 6.83
C VAL A 28 4.56 -9.07 5.68
N LEU A 29 3.92 -10.25 5.76
CA LEU A 29 3.09 -10.78 4.68
C LEU A 29 1.89 -9.85 4.41
N TRP A 30 1.18 -9.44 5.47
CA TRP A 30 0.02 -8.56 5.33
C TRP A 30 0.42 -7.16 4.84
N THR A 31 1.59 -6.66 5.23
CA THR A 31 2.14 -5.41 4.70
C THR A 31 2.40 -5.49 3.19
N LEU A 32 2.98 -6.59 2.71
CA LEU A 32 3.23 -6.81 1.28
C LEU A 32 1.92 -6.95 0.49
N ILE A 33 0.94 -7.68 1.02
CA ILE A 33 -0.39 -7.80 0.40
C ILE A 33 -1.06 -6.42 0.29
N SER A 34 -1.01 -5.62 1.35
CA SER A 34 -1.52 -4.25 1.32
C SER A 34 -0.81 -3.39 0.27
N GLY A 35 0.53 -3.48 0.17
CA GLY A 35 1.30 -2.76 -0.84
C GLY A 35 0.93 -3.15 -2.27
N ALA A 36 0.72 -4.45 -2.52
CA ALA A 36 0.26 -4.96 -3.80
C ALA A 36 -1.14 -4.46 -4.16
N LEU A 37 -2.07 -4.43 -3.19
CA LEU A 37 -3.40 -3.86 -3.37
C LEU A 37 -3.38 -2.35 -3.63
N PHE A 38 -2.34 -1.64 -3.19
CA PHE A 38 -2.17 -0.21 -3.45
C PHE A 38 -1.61 0.10 -4.85
N LEU A 39 -1.04 -0.87 -5.56
CA LEU A 39 -0.44 -0.64 -6.88
C LEU A 39 -1.38 -0.01 -7.92
N PRO A 40 -2.66 -0.39 -8.05
CA PRO A 40 -3.54 0.19 -9.05
C PRO A 40 -3.77 1.69 -8.82
N ILE A 41 -3.97 2.11 -7.56
CA ILE A 41 -4.15 3.53 -7.24
C ILE A 41 -2.82 4.30 -7.33
N ALA A 42 -1.69 3.68 -6.98
CA ALA A 42 -0.37 4.26 -7.21
C ALA A 42 -0.10 4.50 -8.70
N TYR A 43 -0.46 3.54 -9.56
CA TYR A 43 -0.35 3.69 -11.01
C TYR A 43 -1.24 4.82 -11.54
N TYR A 44 -2.48 4.90 -11.06
CA TYR A 44 -3.41 5.98 -11.43
C TYR A 44 -2.83 7.36 -11.15
N PHE A 45 -2.32 7.56 -9.94
CA PHE A 45 -1.78 8.86 -9.53
C PHE A 45 -0.36 9.13 -10.06
N GLY A 46 0.39 8.11 -10.48
CA GLY A 46 1.74 8.28 -11.03
C GLY A 46 1.80 9.16 -12.30
N GLY A 47 0.70 9.24 -13.05
CA GLY A 47 0.54 10.12 -14.21
C GLY A 47 0.06 11.54 -13.88
N ALA A 48 -0.14 11.88 -12.60
CA ALA A 48 -0.62 13.20 -12.23
C ALA A 48 0.48 14.28 -12.40
N GLU A 49 0.10 15.46 -12.89
CA GLU A 49 1.00 16.63 -13.05
C GLU A 49 1.05 17.52 -11.80
N ASN A 50 0.54 17.03 -10.66
CA ASN A 50 0.47 17.77 -9.41
C ASN A 50 1.03 16.94 -8.24
N ALA A 51 0.89 17.47 -7.02
CA ALA A 51 1.38 16.83 -5.80
C ALA A 51 0.84 15.41 -5.57
N PHE A 52 -0.31 15.04 -6.18
CA PHE A 52 -0.81 13.67 -6.06
C PHE A 52 0.09 12.62 -6.72
N ARG A 53 1.03 13.01 -7.59
CA ARG A 53 2.05 12.11 -8.14
C ARG A 53 2.84 11.36 -7.06
N PHE A 54 3.00 11.96 -5.88
CA PHE A 54 3.68 11.31 -4.76
C PHE A 54 2.92 10.12 -4.16
N ILE A 55 1.61 9.99 -4.41
CA ILE A 55 0.83 8.79 -4.05
C ILE A 55 1.40 7.55 -4.76
N GLY A 56 1.97 7.73 -5.97
CA GLY A 56 2.67 6.68 -6.69
C GLY A 56 3.87 6.07 -5.95
N LEU A 57 4.39 6.75 -4.92
CA LEU A 57 5.52 6.28 -4.11
C LEU A 57 5.09 5.49 -2.86
N ILE A 58 3.81 5.46 -2.50
CA ILE A 58 3.32 4.74 -1.32
C ILE A 58 3.67 3.23 -1.31
N PRO A 59 3.72 2.51 -2.45
CA PRO A 59 4.20 1.13 -2.45
C PRO A 59 5.64 0.99 -1.89
N LEU A 60 6.52 1.98 -2.07
CA LEU A 60 7.86 1.97 -1.46
C LEU A 60 7.78 2.04 0.06
N ILE A 61 6.84 2.81 0.61
CA ILE A 61 6.61 2.88 2.06
C ILE A 61 6.19 1.51 2.61
N HIS A 62 5.38 0.75 1.87
CA HIS A 62 5.01 -0.61 2.26
C HIS A 62 6.23 -1.54 2.29
N ILE A 63 7.15 -1.42 1.33
CA ILE A 63 8.40 -2.20 1.34
C ILE A 63 9.25 -1.85 2.57
N VAL A 64 9.44 -0.56 2.86
CA VAL A 64 10.18 -0.11 4.05
C VAL A 64 9.55 -0.67 5.33
N LEU A 65 8.22 -0.58 5.45
CA LEU A 65 7.50 -1.10 6.61
C LEU A 65 7.64 -2.64 6.73
N ALA A 66 7.57 -3.36 5.61
CA ALA A 66 7.79 -4.80 5.59
C ALA A 66 9.20 -5.17 6.07
N CYS A 67 10.23 -4.42 5.68
CA CYS A 67 11.60 -4.58 6.18
C CYS A 67 11.70 -4.32 7.69
N VAL A 68 11.03 -3.27 8.19
CA VAL A 68 10.99 -2.96 9.63
C VAL A 68 10.39 -4.11 10.42
N PHE A 69 9.21 -4.61 10.02
CA PHE A 69 8.57 -5.73 10.70
C PHE A 69 9.39 -7.03 10.62
N PHE A 70 10.05 -7.27 9.49
CA PHE A 70 10.95 -8.41 9.34
C PHE A 70 12.11 -8.35 10.34
N TRP A 71 12.74 -7.17 10.49
CA TRP A 71 13.84 -7.00 11.44
C TRP A 71 13.36 -7.09 12.89
N MET A 72 12.20 -6.51 13.23
CA MET A 72 11.63 -6.65 14.57
C MET A 72 11.37 -8.11 14.93
N LYS A 73 10.81 -8.90 14.01
CA LYS A 73 10.57 -10.34 14.22
C LYS A 73 11.86 -11.14 14.45
N LYS A 74 12.99 -10.73 13.87
CA LYS A 74 14.29 -11.39 14.09
C LYS A 74 14.90 -11.09 15.46
N ARG A 75 14.51 -9.97 16.10
CA ARG A 75 15.05 -9.54 17.40
C ARG A 75 14.30 -10.10 18.60
N ASN A 76 13.06 -10.55 18.42
CA ASN A 76 12.27 -11.26 19.43
C ASN A 76 12.51 -12.77 19.33
#